data_AF-A4JW98-F1
#
_entry.id   AF-A4JW98-F1
#
_cell.length_a   1.000
_cell.length_b   1.000
_cell.length_c   1.000
_cell.angle_alpha   90.00
_cell.angle_beta   90.00
_cell.angle_gamma   90.00
#
_symmetry.space_group_name_H-M   'P 1'
#
loop_
_entity.id
_entity.type
_entity.pdbx_description
1 polymer ?
#
loop_
_entity_poly.entity_id
_entity_poly.type
_entity_poly.pdbx_seq_one_letter_code
_entity_poly.pdbx_strand_id
1 'polypeptide(L)'
;MRELEPCPTCGSGDVGGASGIVHCYRCKAEMRAATTPEAAERWNIRAVFIRHGFIIPTDSEAIYRAARALLEHDRERRGNPGEDAMQTAARDLPDGYELRVCLERGAGWVEFYAPDGEAVDLADDTDDGMTGRIRSATQAAIEHAKERT
;
A
#
# COMPACT_ATOMS: atom_id res chain seq x y z
N MET A 1 -23.01 -2.69 5.60
CA MET A 1 -22.52 -3.32 4.35
C MET A 1 -21.36 -2.45 3.85
N ARG A 2 -20.24 -3.03 3.39
CA ARG A 2 -19.18 -2.20 2.77
C ARG A 2 -19.78 -1.46 1.57
N GLU A 3 -19.34 -0.23 1.34
CA GLU A 3 -19.73 0.53 0.16
C GLU A 3 -19.31 -0.23 -1.11
N LEU A 4 -20.19 -0.25 -2.12
CA LEU A 4 -19.93 -0.94 -3.39
C LEU A 4 -19.10 -0.04 -4.30
N GLU A 5 -18.04 -0.59 -4.87
CA GLU A 5 -17.26 0.08 -5.91
C GLU A 5 -18.12 0.32 -7.17
N PRO A 6 -17.82 1.37 -7.96
CA PRO A 6 -18.43 1.54 -9.27
C PRO A 6 -18.27 0.31 -10.16
N CYS A 7 -19.18 0.16 -11.13
CA CYS A 7 -19.22 -1.03 -11.96
C CYS A 7 -17.87 -1.30 -12.65
N PRO A 8 -17.29 -2.50 -12.47
CA PRO A 8 -16.00 -2.84 -13.06
C PRO A 8 -16.03 -2.87 -14.59
N THR A 9 -17.21 -2.98 -15.20
CA THR A 9 -17.36 -3.12 -16.66
C THR A 9 -17.63 -1.78 -17.34
N CYS A 10 -18.42 -0.89 -16.72
CA CYS A 10 -18.84 0.37 -17.36
C CYS A 10 -18.61 1.63 -16.52
N GLY A 11 -18.02 1.50 -15.32
CA GLY A 11 -17.71 2.62 -14.42
C GLY A 11 -18.90 3.30 -13.76
N SER A 12 -20.14 2.81 -13.96
CA SER A 12 -21.33 3.41 -13.36
C SER A 12 -21.39 3.17 -11.85
N GLY A 13 -21.70 4.22 -11.08
CA GLY A 13 -22.03 4.10 -9.65
C GLY A 13 -23.44 3.57 -9.36
N ASP A 14 -24.24 3.31 -10.38
CA ASP A 14 -25.60 2.76 -10.24
C ASP A 14 -25.52 1.23 -10.04
N VAL A 15 -25.15 0.85 -8.82
CA VAL A 15 -24.87 -0.52 -8.39
C VAL A 15 -25.64 -0.84 -7.11
N GLY A 16 -26.16 -2.06 -7.00
CA GLY A 16 -26.94 -2.47 -5.84
C GLY A 16 -26.82 -3.96 -5.54
N GLY A 17 -27.05 -4.31 -4.27
CA GLY A 17 -26.93 -5.67 -3.77
C GLY A 17 -28.15 -6.14 -2.99
N ALA A 18 -28.71 -7.30 -3.35
CA ALA A 18 -29.78 -7.97 -2.62
C ALA A 18 -29.77 -9.49 -2.88
N SER A 19 -30.25 -10.28 -1.91
CA SER A 19 -30.45 -11.74 -2.06
C SER A 19 -29.26 -12.53 -2.64
N GLY A 20 -28.04 -12.21 -2.23
CA GLY A 20 -26.84 -12.91 -2.75
C GLY A 20 -26.36 -12.43 -4.12
N ILE A 21 -26.89 -11.32 -4.63
CA ILE A 21 -26.57 -10.78 -5.95
C ILE A 21 -26.16 -9.32 -5.82
N VAL A 22 -25.06 -8.93 -6.46
CA VAL A 22 -24.72 -7.53 -6.75
C VAL A 22 -24.76 -7.32 -8.24
N HIS A 23 -25.34 -6.22 -8.70
CA HIS A 23 -25.42 -5.93 -10.12
C HIS A 23 -25.33 -4.44 -10.41
N CYS A 24 -24.94 -4.12 -11.63
CA CYS A 24 -25.00 -2.77 -12.19
C CYS A 24 -26.32 -2.57 -12.93
N TYR A 25 -27.09 -1.57 -12.52
CA TYR A 25 -28.36 -1.26 -13.16
C TYR A 25 -28.19 -0.72 -14.60
N ARG A 26 -27.02 -0.16 -14.92
CA ARG A 26 -26.68 0.36 -16.25
C ARG A 26 -26.30 -0.72 -17.27
N CYS A 27 -25.26 -1.50 -17.01
CA CYS A 27 -24.74 -2.49 -17.98
C CYS A 27 -25.17 -3.93 -17.72
N LYS A 28 -25.95 -4.17 -16.64
CA LYS A 28 -26.46 -5.48 -16.23
C LYS A 28 -25.39 -6.51 -15.88
N ALA A 29 -24.12 -6.09 -15.71
CA ALA A 29 -23.10 -6.95 -15.11
C ALA A 29 -23.54 -7.36 -13.71
N GLU A 30 -23.37 -8.64 -13.38
CA GLU A 30 -23.80 -9.23 -12.11
C GLU A 30 -22.68 -10.05 -11.46
N MET A 31 -22.79 -10.19 -10.14
CA MET A 31 -21.94 -11.00 -9.29
C MET A 31 -22.83 -11.74 -8.30
N ARG A 32 -22.65 -13.06 -8.20
CA ARG A 32 -23.46 -13.94 -7.35
C ARG A 32 -22.60 -14.58 -6.27
N ALA A 33 -23.18 -14.76 -5.10
CA ALA A 33 -22.58 -15.48 -3.98
C ALA A 33 -23.65 -16.07 -3.06
N ALA A 34 -23.25 -16.80 -2.02
CA ALA A 34 -24.20 -17.37 -1.07
C ALA A 34 -24.93 -16.28 -0.26
N THR A 35 -24.27 -15.13 -0.06
CA THR A 35 -24.83 -14.00 0.70
C THR A 35 -24.55 -12.67 0.01
N THR A 36 -25.40 -11.66 0.24
CA THR A 36 -25.19 -10.31 -0.34
C THR A 36 -23.85 -9.69 0.09
N PRO A 37 -23.40 -9.79 1.36
CA PRO A 37 -22.07 -9.32 1.75
C PRO A 37 -20.92 -9.99 0.98
N GLU A 38 -21.03 -11.29 0.73
CA GLU A 38 -20.03 -12.01 -0.05
C GLU A 38 -20.05 -11.59 -1.53
N ALA A 39 -21.24 -11.39 -2.12
CA ALA A 39 -21.38 -10.87 -3.48
C ALA A 39 -20.81 -9.45 -3.61
N ALA A 40 -20.97 -8.61 -2.58
CA ALA A 40 -20.38 -7.28 -2.49
C ALA A 40 -18.85 -7.32 -2.39
N GLU A 41 -18.30 -8.23 -1.59
CA GLU A 41 -16.85 -8.42 -1.50
C GLU A 41 -16.27 -8.88 -2.85
N ARG A 42 -16.92 -9.85 -3.52
CA ARG A 42 -16.58 -10.29 -4.89
C ARG A 42 -16.63 -9.17 -5.90
N TRP A 43 -17.66 -8.33 -5.84
CA TRP A 43 -17.80 -7.17 -6.70
C TRP A 43 -16.63 -6.19 -6.53
N ASN A 44 -16.32 -5.82 -5.29
CA ASN A 44 -15.29 -4.84 -4.98
C ASN A 44 -13.89 -5.37 -5.34
N ILE A 45 -13.59 -6.64 -5.05
CA ILE A 45 -12.33 -7.28 -5.45
C ILE A 45 -12.19 -7.25 -6.98
N ARG A 46 -13.24 -7.61 -7.72
CA ARG A 46 -13.23 -7.55 -9.19
C ARG A 46 -13.01 -6.13 -9.71
N ALA A 47 -13.58 -5.11 -9.08
CA ALA A 47 -13.38 -3.71 -9.44
C ALA A 47 -11.93 -3.24 -9.24
N VAL A 48 -11.29 -3.62 -8.13
CA VAL A 48 -9.87 -3.32 -7.89
C VAL A 48 -9.00 -3.94 -8.97
N PHE A 49 -9.15 -5.24 -9.23
CA PHE A 49 -8.29 -5.92 -10.20
C PHE A 49 -8.46 -5.42 -11.63
N ILE A 50 -9.69 -5.16 -12.07
CA ILE A 50 -9.94 -4.60 -13.42
C ILE A 50 -9.34 -3.20 -13.57
N ARG A 51 -9.40 -2.36 -12.52
CA ARG A 51 -8.73 -1.05 -12.51
C ARG A 51 -7.22 -1.16 -12.70
N HIS A 52 -6.62 -2.26 -12.25
CA HIS A 52 -5.20 -2.58 -12.41
C HIS A 52 -4.89 -3.43 -13.66
N GLY A 53 -5.85 -3.61 -14.57
CA GLY A 53 -5.65 -4.31 -15.85
C GLY A 53 -5.77 -5.84 -15.77
N PHE A 54 -6.26 -6.39 -14.66
CA PHE A 54 -6.46 -7.82 -14.47
C PHE A 54 -7.92 -8.23 -14.65
N ILE A 55 -8.15 -9.38 -15.29
CA ILE A 55 -9.49 -9.94 -15.48
C ILE A 55 -9.76 -10.98 -14.38
N ILE A 56 -10.82 -10.78 -13.61
CA ILE A 56 -11.36 -11.77 -12.68
C ILE A 56 -12.66 -12.33 -13.27
N PRO A 57 -12.71 -13.62 -13.65
CA PRO A 57 -13.94 -14.31 -14.04
C PRO A 57 -14.95 -14.29 -12.90
N THR A 58 -16.24 -14.12 -13.22
CA THR A 58 -17.31 -13.96 -12.23
C THR A 58 -17.71 -15.26 -11.52
N ASP A 59 -17.30 -16.40 -12.06
CA ASP A 59 -17.71 -17.76 -11.67
C ASP A 59 -16.56 -18.58 -11.06
N SER A 60 -15.35 -18.02 -10.95
CA SER A 60 -14.18 -18.74 -10.45
C SER A 60 -13.90 -18.47 -8.97
N GLU A 61 -14.32 -19.40 -8.12
CA GLU A 61 -14.06 -19.37 -6.68
C GLU A 61 -12.56 -19.36 -6.34
N ALA A 62 -11.76 -20.16 -7.06
CA ALA A 62 -10.32 -20.26 -6.81
C ALA A 62 -9.61 -18.92 -7.09
N ILE A 63 -9.96 -18.25 -8.19
CA ILE A 63 -9.41 -16.94 -8.55
C ILE A 63 -9.85 -15.90 -7.52
N TYR A 64 -11.11 -15.93 -7.11
CA TYR A 64 -11.60 -15.01 -6.09
C TYR A 64 -10.85 -15.15 -4.76
N ARG A 65 -10.61 -16.37 -4.28
CA ARG A 65 -9.84 -16.63 -3.06
C ARG A 65 -8.40 -16.14 -3.18
N ALA A 66 -7.75 -16.39 -4.32
CA ALA A 66 -6.40 -15.89 -4.56
C ALA A 66 -6.35 -14.36 -4.59
N ALA A 67 -7.28 -13.71 -5.29
CA ALA A 67 -7.38 -12.26 -5.37
C ALA A 67 -7.62 -11.61 -4.00
N ARG A 68 -8.48 -12.22 -3.17
CA ARG A 68 -8.70 -11.81 -1.79
C ARG A 68 -7.42 -11.89 -0.96
N ALA A 69 -6.73 -13.03 -0.98
CA ALA A 69 -5.49 -13.24 -0.25
C ALA A 69 -4.40 -12.23 -0.65
N LEU A 70 -4.30 -11.90 -1.94
CA LEU A 70 -3.38 -10.88 -2.45
C LEU A 70 -3.69 -9.48 -1.89
N LEU A 71 -4.98 -9.10 -1.81
CA LEU A 71 -5.37 -7.80 -1.25
C LEU A 71 -5.19 -7.76 0.27
N GLU A 72 -5.42 -8.87 0.96
CA GLU A 72 -5.13 -9.00 2.39
C GLU A 72 -3.62 -8.84 2.63
N HIS A 73 -2.79 -9.52 1.84
CA HIS A 73 -1.33 -9.40 1.91
C HIS A 73 -0.81 -7.99 1.56
N ASP A 74 -1.33 -7.36 0.50
CA ASP A 74 -0.97 -5.98 0.15
C ASP A 74 -1.36 -4.99 1.25
N ARG A 75 -2.52 -5.19 1.90
CA ARG A 75 -2.94 -4.38 3.04
C ARG A 75 -2.02 -4.56 4.25
N GLU A 76 -1.57 -5.79 4.51
CA GLU A 76 -0.57 -6.07 5.56
C GLU A 76 0.78 -5.42 5.21
N ARG A 77 1.21 -5.50 3.95
CA ARG A 77 2.47 -4.92 3.47
C ARG A 77 2.48 -3.40 3.53
N ARG A 78 1.41 -2.74 3.06
CA ARG A 78 1.20 -1.28 3.21
C ARG A 78 0.98 -0.84 4.66
N GLY A 79 0.80 -1.79 5.57
CA GLY A 79 0.76 -1.57 7.00
C GLY A 79 2.12 -1.71 7.68
N ASN A 80 3.21 -2.00 6.95
CA ASN A 80 4.57 -2.12 7.50
C ASN A 80 5.28 -0.76 7.44
N PRO A 81 5.29 0.01 8.54
CA PRO A 81 5.79 1.38 8.51
C PRO A 81 7.28 1.45 8.20
N GLY A 82 8.04 0.40 8.55
CA GLY A 82 9.47 0.31 8.27
C GLY A 82 9.77 0.12 6.78
N GLU A 83 8.96 -0.67 6.08
CA GLU A 83 9.11 -0.83 4.63
C GLU A 83 8.79 0.46 3.88
N ASP A 84 7.73 1.16 4.26
CA ASP A 84 7.39 2.45 3.68
C ASP A 84 8.49 3.50 3.93
N ALA A 85 9.09 3.49 5.12
CA ALA A 85 10.21 4.38 5.44
C ALA A 85 11.45 4.06 4.58
N MET A 86 11.78 2.78 4.38
CA MET A 86 12.88 2.38 3.50
C MET A 86 12.63 2.76 2.03
N GLN A 87 11.41 2.56 1.53
CA GLN A 87 11.04 2.94 0.15
C GLN A 87 11.07 4.47 -0.04
N THR A 88 10.65 5.22 0.98
CA THR A 88 10.73 6.70 0.97
C THR A 88 12.18 7.15 0.95
N ALA A 89 13.04 6.59 1.83
CA ALA A 89 14.46 6.89 1.85
C ALA A 89 15.12 6.59 0.49
N ALA A 90 14.86 5.42 -0.09
CA ALA A 90 15.43 5.04 -1.39
C ALA A 90 15.00 5.97 -2.55
N ARG A 91 13.84 6.61 -2.44
CA ARG A 91 13.32 7.54 -3.46
C ARG A 91 13.83 8.97 -3.26
N ASP A 92 13.86 9.43 -2.02
CA ASP A 92 13.97 10.85 -1.68
C ASP A 92 15.36 11.24 -1.14
N LEU A 93 16.25 10.27 -0.88
CA LEU A 93 17.62 10.56 -0.46
C LEU A 93 18.38 11.30 -1.56
N PRO A 94 18.98 12.48 -1.29
CA PRO A 94 19.69 13.24 -2.32
C PRO A 94 20.95 12.53 -2.81
N ASP A 95 21.38 12.84 -4.03
CA ASP A 95 22.57 12.23 -4.65
C ASP A 95 23.83 12.40 -3.78
N GLY A 96 24.59 11.31 -3.63
CA GLY A 96 25.83 11.27 -2.87
C GLY A 96 25.66 11.08 -1.36
N TYR A 97 24.44 11.21 -0.84
CA TYR A 97 24.16 10.90 0.56
C TYR A 97 23.97 9.40 0.76
N GLU A 98 24.35 8.89 1.94
CA GLU A 98 24.26 7.48 2.28
C GLU A 98 23.55 7.27 3.61
N LEU A 99 22.59 6.34 3.63
CA LEU A 99 21.84 5.97 4.82
C LEU A 99 22.07 4.47 5.07
N ARG A 100 22.76 4.13 6.15
CA ARG A 100 23.02 2.74 6.54
C ARG A 100 22.02 2.31 7.60
N VAL A 101 21.27 1.26 7.29
CA VAL A 101 20.30 0.67 8.21
C VAL A 101 20.79 -0.70 8.61
N CYS A 102 20.92 -0.93 9.92
CA CYS A 102 21.16 -2.26 10.47
C CYS A 102 19.91 -2.75 11.23
N LEU A 103 19.48 -3.97 10.92
CA LEU A 103 18.31 -4.59 11.52
C LEU A 103 18.71 -5.84 12.30
N GLU A 104 18.42 -5.86 13.60
CA GLU A 104 18.64 -7.01 14.49
C GLU A 104 17.35 -7.39 15.21
N ARG A 105 17.28 -8.60 15.77
CA ARG A 105 16.08 -9.05 16.48
C ARG A 105 15.92 -8.28 17.80
N GLY A 106 15.09 -7.25 17.79
CA GLY A 106 14.82 -6.39 18.94
C GLY A 106 15.78 -5.21 19.09
N ALA A 107 16.65 -4.97 18.10
CA ALA A 107 17.60 -3.87 18.07
C ALA A 107 17.86 -3.41 16.63
N GLY A 108 18.56 -2.30 16.48
CA GLY A 108 18.97 -1.79 15.18
C GLY A 108 19.37 -0.32 15.27
N TRP A 109 20.16 0.13 14.30
CA TRP A 109 20.62 1.51 14.21
C TRP A 109 20.53 2.03 12.78
N VAL A 110 20.52 3.36 12.67
CA VAL A 110 20.58 4.09 11.42
C VAL A 110 21.78 5.02 11.50
N GLU A 111 22.67 4.96 10.53
CA GLU A 111 23.75 5.93 10.34
C GLU A 111 23.49 6.71 9.06
N PHE A 112 23.85 7.98 9.06
CA PHE A 112 23.65 8.89 7.95
C PHE A 112 24.96 9.61 7.61
N TYR A 113 25.31 9.61 6.33
CA TYR A 113 26.55 10.19 5.82
C TYR A 113 26.26 11.21 4.71
N ALA A 114 26.95 12.35 4.78
CA ALA A 114 26.98 13.35 3.73
C ALA A 114 27.88 12.91 2.55
N PRO A 115 27.81 13.60 1.38
CA PRO A 115 28.58 13.21 0.19
C PRO A 115 30.10 13.25 0.32
N ASP A 116 30.61 13.98 1.33
CA ASP A 116 32.01 14.03 1.71
C ASP A 116 32.43 12.87 2.64
N GLY A 117 31.48 12.00 3.00
CA GLY A 117 31.69 10.87 3.90
C GLY A 117 31.62 11.23 5.38
N GLU A 118 31.27 12.47 5.73
CA GLU A 118 31.09 12.88 7.12
C GLU A 118 29.79 12.30 7.69
N ALA A 119 29.87 11.68 8.87
CA ALA A 119 28.69 11.21 9.57
C ALA A 119 27.92 12.42 10.11
N VAL A 120 26.65 12.51 9.77
CA VAL A 120 25.76 13.57 10.26
C VAL A 120 25.03 13.06 11.48
N ASP A 121 25.17 13.79 12.59
CA ASP A 121 24.52 13.45 13.84
C ASP A 121 23.01 13.69 13.72
N LEU A 122 22.25 12.63 13.90
CA LEU A 122 20.79 12.68 13.92
C LEU A 122 20.35 12.76 15.37
N ALA A 123 19.53 13.75 15.72
CA ALA A 123 18.94 13.82 17.04
C ALA A 123 18.25 12.48 17.37
N ASP A 124 18.62 11.86 18.51
CA ASP A 124 18.14 10.54 18.92
C ASP A 124 16.76 10.62 19.61
N ASP A 125 15.86 11.47 19.11
CA ASP A 125 14.59 11.82 19.77
C ASP A 125 13.34 11.23 19.11
N THR A 126 13.49 10.21 18.25
CA THR A 126 12.33 9.59 17.60
C THR A 126 11.65 8.54 18.49
N ASP A 127 10.52 8.90 19.08
CA ASP A 127 9.62 8.00 19.83
C ASP A 127 9.06 6.81 18.99
N ASP A 128 9.20 6.88 17.65
CA ASP A 128 8.65 5.90 16.69
C ASP A 128 9.61 4.72 16.36
N GLY A 129 10.70 4.56 17.11
CA GLY A 129 11.68 3.50 16.89
C GLY A 129 12.36 3.57 15.51
N MET A 130 12.77 2.42 14.96
CA MET A 130 13.55 2.33 13.71
C MET A 130 12.88 3.05 12.52
N THR A 131 11.56 2.94 12.38
CA THR A 131 10.81 3.62 11.32
C THR A 131 10.97 5.14 11.42
N GLY A 132 10.84 5.68 12.63
CA GLY A 132 11.05 7.10 12.90
C GLY A 132 12.46 7.52 12.54
N ARG A 133 13.47 6.75 12.96
CA ARG A 133 14.88 7.02 12.67
C ARG A 133 15.18 7.10 11.17
N ILE A 134 14.67 6.17 10.36
CA ILE A 134 14.87 6.20 8.90
C ILE A 134 14.21 7.45 8.27
N ARG A 135 13.00 7.82 8.72
CA ARG A 135 12.31 9.02 8.21
C ARG A 135 13.03 10.30 8.60
N SER A 136 13.44 10.43 9.86
CA SER A 136 14.19 11.59 10.35
C SER A 136 15.54 11.73 9.65
N ALA A 137 16.25 10.63 9.44
CA ALA A 137 17.49 10.61 8.66
C ALA A 137 17.29 11.11 7.22
N THR A 138 16.24 10.62 6.55
CA THR A 138 15.90 11.03 5.17
C THR A 138 15.56 12.52 5.12
N GLN A 139 14.77 13.03 6.07
CA GLN A 139 14.42 14.44 6.12
C GLN A 139 15.62 15.33 6.42
N ALA A 140 16.49 14.92 7.35
CA ALA A 140 17.73 15.63 7.66
C ALA A 140 18.64 15.72 6.43
N ALA A 141 18.73 14.67 5.63
CA ALA A 141 19.48 14.68 4.38
C ALA A 141 18.94 15.71 3.38
N ILE A 142 17.61 15.77 3.23
CA ILE A 142 16.95 16.72 2.35
C ILE A 142 17.20 18.16 2.81
N GLU A 143 17.07 18.46 4.10
CA GLU A 143 17.33 19.80 4.62
C GLU A 143 18.80 20.20 4.51
N HIS A 144 19.72 19.29 4.86
CA HIS A 144 21.15 19.54 4.74
C HIS A 144 21.59 19.77 3.29
N ALA A 145 20.99 19.07 2.33
CA ALA A 145 21.23 19.31 0.90
C ALA A 145 20.76 20.71 0.45
N LYS A 146 19.64 21.21 0.98
CA LYS A 146 19.15 22.57 0.69
C LYS A 146 20.07 23.66 1.23
N GLU A 147 20.65 23.46 2.41
CA GLU A 147 21.58 24.43 3.02
C GLU A 147 22.93 24.55 2.29
N ARG A 148 23.29 23.53 1.48
CA ARG A 148 24.53 23.48 0.68
C ARG A 148 24.37 23.91 -0.78
N THR A 149 23.17 24.32 -1.21
CA THR A 149 22.87 24.78 -2.57
C THR A 149 22.79 26.29 -2.63
#